data_AF-A0A950VKW7-F1
#
_entry.id   AF-A0A950VKW7-F1
#
_cell.length_a   1.000
_cell.length_b   1.000
_cell.length_c   1.000
_cell.angle_alpha   90.00
_cell.angle_beta   90.00
_cell.angle_gamma   90.00
#
_symmetry.space_group_name_H-M   'P 1'
#
loop_
_entity.id
_entity.type
_entity.pdbx_description
1 polymer ?
#
loop_
_entity_poly.entity_id
_entity_poly.type
_entity_poly.pdbx_seq_one_letter_code
_entity_poly.pdbx_strand_id
1 'polypeptide(L)' 'MGKPASPEQRAEALVGAGSKIPGGPWFVELKELVQPSIFLGPYENPSLAQEDARKLQHYLAEVIREALQANPS' A
#
# COMPACT_ATOMS: atom_id res chain seq x y z
N MET A 1 -19.06 -11.81 -14.81
CA MET A 1 -18.28 -10.56 -14.66
C MET A 1 -18.03 -10.35 -13.17
N GLY A 2 -16.77 -10.33 -12.73
CA GLY A 2 -16.43 -10.10 -11.32
C GLY A 2 -16.70 -8.64 -10.94
N LYS A 3 -17.19 -8.39 -9.73
CA LYS A 3 -17.32 -7.03 -9.21
C LYS A 3 -15.93 -6.36 -9.22
N PRO A 4 -15.82 -5.06 -9.58
CA PRO A 4 -14.56 -4.35 -9.44
C PRO A 4 -14.09 -4.41 -7.98
N ALA A 5 -12.79 -4.60 -7.78
CA ALA A 5 -12.20 -4.63 -6.45
C ALA A 5 -12.52 -3.33 -5.70
N SER A 6 -12.86 -3.43 -4.41
CA SER A 6 -13.14 -2.24 -3.59
C SER A 6 -11.88 -1.36 -3.45
N PRO A 7 -12.03 -0.06 -3.12
CA PRO A 7 -10.89 0.82 -2.87
C PRO A 7 -9.90 0.23 -1.85
N GLU A 8 -10.40 -0.44 -0.81
CA GLU A 8 -9.63 -1.08 0.24
C GLU A 8 -8.83 -2.27 -0.31
N GLN A 9 -9.46 -3.15 -1.09
CA GLN A 9 -8.78 -4.28 -1.74
C GLN A 9 -7.68 -3.80 -2.70
N ARG A 10 -7.93 -2.71 -3.43
CA ARG A 10 -6.92 -2.10 -4.30
C ARG A 10 -5.77 -1.51 -3.49
N ALA A 11 -6.06 -0.81 -2.40
CA ALA A 11 -5.02 -0.23 -1.55
C ALA A 11 -4.15 -1.30 -0.88
N GLU A 12 -4.73 -2.40 -0.41
CA GLU A 12 -4.01 -3.56 0.11
C GLU A 12 -3.08 -4.20 -0.93
N ALA A 13 -3.51 -4.28 -2.19
CA ALA A 13 -2.68 -4.78 -3.28
C ALA A 13 -1.48 -3.86 -3.57
N LEU A 14 -1.65 -2.54 -3.39
CA LEU A 14 -0.67 -1.52 -3.74
C LEU A 14 0.31 -1.18 -2.61
N VAL A 15 0.00 -1.51 -1.35
CA VAL A 15 0.85 -1.18 -0.20
C VAL A 15 1.11 -2.41 0.65
N GLY A 16 2.37 -2.72 0.90
CA GLY A 16 2.78 -3.83 1.76
C GLY A 16 3.85 -3.43 2.77
N ALA A 17 4.10 -4.29 3.74
CA ALA A 17 5.26 -4.21 4.63
C ALA A 17 6.06 -5.51 4.54
N GLY A 18 7.37 -5.42 4.43
CA GLY A 18 8.22 -6.61 4.32
C GLY A 18 9.70 -6.30 4.34
N SER A 19 10.51 -7.36 4.37
CA SER A 19 11.94 -7.25 4.12
C SER A 19 12.27 -7.77 2.73
N LYS A 20 13.25 -7.13 2.07
CA LYS A 20 13.76 -7.54 0.76
C LYS A 20 14.57 -8.83 0.84
N ILE A 21 15.16 -9.11 2.00
CA ILE A 21 15.97 -10.30 2.26
C ILE A 21 15.58 -10.91 3.61
N PRO A 22 15.65 -12.24 3.78
CA PRO A 22 15.40 -12.87 5.08
C PRO A 22 16.31 -12.28 6.18
N GLY A 23 15.72 -11.80 7.27
CA GLY A 23 16.45 -11.20 8.39
C GLY A 23 16.98 -9.78 8.15
N GLY A 24 16.67 -9.17 7.00
CA GLY A 24 17.06 -7.79 6.70
C GLY A 24 16.16 -6.73 7.33
N PRO A 25 16.45 -5.44 7.08
CA PRO A 25 15.62 -4.33 7.52
C PRO A 25 14.20 -4.41 6.92
N TRP A 26 13.23 -3.88 7.66
CA TRP A 26 11.83 -3.80 7.23
C TRP A 26 11.56 -2.51 6.49
N PHE A 27 10.65 -2.57 5.53
CA PHE A 27 10.21 -1.44 4.73
C PHE A 27 8.70 -1.48 4.54
N VAL A 28 8.13 -0.31 4.28
CA VAL A 28 6.84 -0.21 3.58
C VAL A 28 7.15 -0.13 2.08
N GLU A 29 6.48 -0.97 1.29
CA GLU A 29 6.58 -0.99 -0.17
C GLU A 29 5.31 -0.40 -0.78
N LEU A 30 5.49 0.59 -1.65
CA LEU A 30 4.46 1.10 -2.55
C LEU A 30 4.66 0.44 -3.91
N LYS A 31 3.76 -0.47 -4.26
CA LYS A 31 3.81 -1.36 -5.41
C LYS A 31 3.10 -0.75 -6.63
N GLU A 32 3.53 -1.19 -7.81
CA GLU A 32 2.82 -1.12 -9.11
C GLU A 32 2.45 0.27 -9.68
N LEU A 33 2.31 1.32 -8.87
CA LEU A 33 1.98 2.67 -9.33
C LEU A 33 3.17 3.37 -9.98
N VAL A 34 4.39 3.04 -9.57
CA VAL A 34 5.63 3.62 -10.09
C VAL A 34 6.65 2.49 -10.21
N GLN A 35 7.33 2.37 -11.35
CA GLN A 35 8.43 1.43 -11.52
C GLN A 35 9.78 2.17 -11.47
N PRO A 36 10.73 1.71 -10.63
CA PRO A 36 10.63 0.61 -9.67
C PRO A 36 9.75 0.94 -8.45
N SER A 37 9.27 -0.08 -7.71
CA SER A 37 8.54 0.10 -6.45
C SER A 37 9.28 1.06 -5.51
N ILE A 38 8.52 1.87 -4.78
CA ILE A 38 9.08 2.80 -3.79
C ILE A 38 9.13 2.11 -2.43
N PHE A 39 10.25 2.25 -1.74
CA PHE A 39 10.45 1.67 -0.42
C PHE A 39 10.67 2.78 0.61
N LEU A 40 9.88 2.76 1.68
CA LEU A 40 9.99 3.68 2.81
C LEU A 40 10.61 2.94 3.99
N GLY A 41 11.62 3.54 4.62
CA GLY A 41 12.40 2.94 5.70
C GLY A 41 13.91 3.21 5.57
N PRO A 42 14.77 2.39 6.19
CA PRO A 42 14.47 1.16 6.93
C PRO A 42 13.76 1.42 8.26
N TYR A 43 12.94 0.47 8.68
CA TYR A 43 12.30 0.44 10.00
C TYR A 43 13.08 -0.48 10.95
N GLU A 44 13.33 0.02 12.16
CA GLU A 44 14.00 -0.75 13.22
C GLU A 44 13.09 -1.82 13.84
N ASN A 45 11.77 -1.59 13.81
CA ASN A 45 10.77 -2.50 14.36
C ASN A 45 9.78 -2.94 13.26
N PRO A 46 9.63 -4.26 13.00
CA PRO A 46 8.66 -4.80 12.05
C PRO A 46 7.21 -4.33 12.29
N SER A 47 6.82 -4.19 13.56
CA SER A 47 5.46 -3.76 13.93
C SER A 47 5.17 -2.33 13.47
N LEU A 48 6.17 -1.44 13.52
CA LEU A 48 5.99 -0.06 13.03
C LEU A 48 5.82 -0.01 11.52
N ALA A 49 6.59 -0.81 10.76
CA ALA A 49 6.43 -0.90 9.31
C ALA A 49 5.03 -1.42 8.94
N GLN A 50 4.52 -2.40 9.66
CA GLN A 50 3.17 -2.94 9.44
C GLN A 50 2.08 -1.92 9.79
N GLU A 51 2.25 -1.17 10.89
CA GLU A 51 1.30 -0.12 11.28
C GLU A 51 1.24 1.01 10.24
N ASP A 52 2.39 1.48 9.77
CA ASP A 52 2.45 2.53 8.76
C ASP A 52 1.93 2.06 7.41
N ALA A 53 2.21 0.81 7.02
CA ALA A 53 1.58 0.21 5.84
C ALA A 53 0.05 0.23 5.93
N ARG A 54 -0.54 -0.12 7.10
CA ARG A 54 -2.00 -0.04 7.29
C ARG A 54 -2.54 1.39 7.19
N LYS A 55 -1.83 2.36 7.77
CA LYS A 55 -2.21 3.78 7.64
C LYS A 55 -2.19 4.24 6.19
N LEU A 56 -1.16 3.84 5.43
CA LEU A 56 -1.03 4.14 4.01
C LEU A 56 -2.09 3.43 3.17
N GLN A 57 -2.44 2.18 3.49
CA GLN A 57 -3.56 1.47 2.86
C GLN A 57 -4.87 2.22 3.09
N HIS A 58 -5.17 2.66 4.32
CA HIS A 58 -6.37 3.44 4.60
C HIS A 58 -6.37 4.75 3.82
N TYR A 59 -5.28 5.52 3.86
CA TYR A 59 -5.15 6.77 3.12
C TYR A 59 -5.37 6.57 1.61
N LEU A 60 -4.72 5.56 1.03
CA LEU A 60 -4.83 5.27 -0.39
C LEU A 60 -6.24 4.80 -0.78
N ALA A 61 -6.93 4.05 0.09
CA ALA A 61 -8.32 3.66 -0.13
C ALA A 61 -9.24 4.89 -0.21
N GLU A 62 -9.05 5.88 0.67
CA GLU A 62 -9.77 7.16 0.61
C GLU A 62 -9.49 7.91 -0.70
N VAL A 63 -8.21 8.05 -1.09
CA VAL A 63 -7.82 8.69 -2.35
C VAL A 63 -8.44 8.01 -3.57
N ILE A 64 -8.44 6.67 -3.59
CA ILE A 64 -9.08 5.90 -4.67
C ILE A 64 -10.59 6.15 -4.67
N ARG A 65 -11.24 6.20 -3.50
CA ARG A 65 -12.68 6.44 -3.40
C ARG A 65 -13.06 7.83 -3.92
N GLU A 66 -12.31 8.86 -3.53
CA GLU A 66 -12.50 10.21 -4.03
C GLU A 66 -12.30 10.28 -5.55
N ALA A 67 -11.26 9.64 -6.09
CA ALA A 67 -10.99 9.61 -7.52
C ALA A 67 -12.13 8.93 -8.34
N LEU A 68 -12.73 7.88 -7.80
CA LEU A 68 -13.89 7.21 -8.41
C LEU A 68 -15.16 8.07 -8.36
N GLN A 69 -15.33 8.87 -7.32
CA GLN A 69 -16.47 9.80 -7.20
C GLN A 69 -16.31 11.04 -8.10
N ALA A 70 -15.08 11.52 -8.27
CA ALA A 70 -14.76 12.67 -9.12
C ALA A 70 -14.87 12.35 -10.62
N ASN A 71 -14.71 11.07 -11.00
CA ASN A 71 -14.93 10.57 -12.36
C ASN A 71 -16.04 9.50 -12.38
N PRO A 72 -17.31 9.89 -12.17
CA PRO A 72 -18.42 8.97 -12.31
C PRO A 72 -18.52 8.58 -13.78
N SER A 73 -18.11 7.35 -14.10
CA SER A 73 -18.30 6.78 -15.44
C SER A 73 -19.77 6.47 -15.70
#